data_AF-A0A1F2TQN0-F1
#
_entry.id   AF-A0A1F2TQN0-F1
#
_cell.length_a   1.000
_cell.length_b   1.000
_cell.length_c   1.000
_cell.angle_alpha   90.00
_cell.angle_beta   90.00
_cell.angle_gamma   90.00
#
_symmetry.space_group_name_H-M   'P 1'
#
loop_
_entity.id
_entity.type
_entity.pdbx_description
1 polymer ?
#
loop_
_entity_poly.entity_id
_entity_poly.type
_entity_poly.pdbx_seq_one_letter_code
_entity_poly.pdbx_strand_id
1 'polypeptide(L)'
;MNRTNLFIACAVLIALSPRASLAQPTPSPQAAPPARPVAVQPTPSPQAQLPAQPHPTQNTGAQATSVPPQPARAIPGQAGRRPGDDDRRGPQGFSVVLVLGSMQPGGQDDVPPAARKALADMKDFLPYKSYKLLDTQWSLCCGHGGGGSISRLRGPDDQDFELRLEAGVAGGGENRAVINVRFNLTEPTTSRADDTDAATRARVADLERQLAALRAQRQELADKYTANAPQVRNNESQTQAIQHEIESARTRPTRGTGAGAGRGTGTGTGAWAGTGTWASPFSASRSSIMDATFRMEVGETVVVGTSRLKGGDRALIALLTAVPQKSPGER
;
A
#
# COMPACT_ATOMS: atom_id res chain seq x y z
N MET A 1 -36.17 5.45 32.68
CA MET A 1 -37.42 4.68 32.57
C MET A 1 -38.59 5.64 32.71
N ASN A 2 -39.64 5.52 31.88
CA ASN A 2 -40.89 6.34 31.85
C ASN A 2 -40.72 7.84 31.50
N ARG A 3 -41.63 8.53 30.78
CA ARG A 3 -42.87 8.21 30.01
C ARG A 3 -43.01 9.33 28.94
N THR A 4 -43.28 9.09 27.65
CA THR A 4 -44.58 8.84 26.97
C THR A 4 -45.47 10.09 26.78
N ASN A 5 -46.07 10.23 25.57
CA ASN A 5 -47.01 11.28 25.07
C ASN A 5 -46.33 12.54 24.46
N LEU A 6 -46.85 13.20 23.41
CA LEU A 6 -48.12 13.06 22.67
C LEU A 6 -47.97 13.42 21.18
N PHE A 7 -48.67 12.71 20.28
CA PHE A 7 -48.83 13.10 18.86
C PHE A 7 -49.93 14.15 18.69
N ILE A 8 -49.71 15.19 17.89
CA ILE A 8 -50.78 15.92 17.18
C ILE A 8 -50.36 16.10 15.73
N ALA A 9 -51.23 15.68 14.81
CA ALA A 9 -51.03 15.83 13.36
C ALA A 9 -51.63 17.15 12.86
N CYS A 10 -51.07 17.69 11.78
CA CYS A 10 -51.81 18.57 10.89
C CYS A 10 -51.43 18.24 9.44
N ALA A 11 -52.39 17.71 8.69
CA ALA A 11 -52.23 17.36 7.29
C ALA A 11 -52.69 18.52 6.40
N VAL A 12 -51.95 18.78 5.32
CA VAL A 12 -52.45 19.56 4.18
C VAL A 12 -52.23 18.74 2.92
N LEU A 13 -53.28 18.05 2.48
CA LEU A 13 -53.40 17.57 1.11
C LEU A 13 -53.69 18.77 0.21
N ILE A 14 -52.91 18.95 -0.86
CA ILE A 14 -53.41 19.55 -2.09
C ILE A 14 -53.04 18.61 -3.24
N ALA A 15 -54.06 17.98 -3.81
CA ALA A 15 -53.93 17.14 -4.98
C ALA A 15 -54.38 17.91 -6.22
N LEU A 16 -53.49 18.11 -7.20
CA LEU A 16 -53.85 18.40 -8.58
C LEU A 16 -52.95 17.61 -9.54
N SER A 17 -53.60 17.01 -10.53
CA SER A 17 -53.09 16.18 -11.63
C SER A 17 -54.11 16.28 -12.78
N PRO A 18 -53.89 15.72 -13.98
CA PRO A 18 -52.68 15.76 -14.83
C PRO A 18 -53.01 16.09 -16.32
N ARG A 19 -51.99 16.53 -17.10
CA ARG A 19 -51.86 16.58 -18.59
C ARG A 19 -50.84 17.68 -18.91
N ALA A 20 -49.92 17.64 -19.88
CA ALA A 20 -49.43 16.62 -20.83
C ALA A 20 -47.96 17.03 -21.20
N SER A 21 -47.21 16.49 -22.18
CA SER A 21 -47.52 15.55 -23.26
C SER A 21 -46.25 14.80 -23.78
N LEU A 22 -46.47 14.01 -24.84
CA LEU A 22 -45.55 13.36 -25.77
C LEU A 22 -44.21 14.08 -26.07
N ALA A 23 -43.09 13.36 -25.84
CA ALA A 23 -41.91 13.37 -26.72
C ALA A 23 -41.01 12.15 -26.42
N GLN A 24 -41.12 11.09 -27.22
CA GLN A 24 -40.11 10.01 -27.23
C GLN A 24 -38.98 10.39 -28.20
N PRO A 25 -37.70 10.40 -27.78
CA PRO A 25 -36.59 10.44 -28.73
C PRO A 25 -36.48 9.09 -29.45
N THR A 26 -36.42 9.15 -30.78
CA THR A 26 -36.31 8.00 -31.69
C THR A 26 -35.01 7.22 -31.50
N PRO A 27 -35.02 5.87 -31.55
CA PRO A 27 -33.79 5.09 -31.65
C PRO A 27 -33.15 5.25 -33.03
N SER A 28 -31.86 5.61 -33.06
CA SER A 28 -31.07 5.67 -34.31
C SER A 28 -30.81 4.27 -34.88
N PRO A 29 -30.74 4.12 -36.22
CA PRO A 29 -30.67 2.81 -36.86
C PRO A 29 -29.33 2.10 -36.65
N GLN A 30 -29.46 0.79 -36.48
CA GLN A 30 -28.41 -0.21 -36.32
C GLN A 30 -27.53 -0.31 -37.57
N ALA A 31 -26.26 0.10 -37.48
CA ALA A 31 -25.27 -0.13 -38.53
C ALA A 31 -24.78 -1.59 -38.50
N ALA A 32 -24.87 -2.28 -39.64
CA ALA A 32 -24.43 -3.66 -39.78
C ALA A 32 -22.89 -3.79 -39.78
N PRO A 33 -22.33 -4.92 -39.29
CA PRO A 33 -20.88 -5.13 -39.27
C PRO A 33 -20.34 -5.51 -40.67
N PRO A 34 -19.24 -4.88 -41.15
CA PRO A 34 -18.55 -5.36 -42.34
C PRO A 34 -17.77 -6.65 -42.05
N ALA A 35 -17.72 -7.50 -43.08
CA ALA A 35 -17.24 -8.87 -43.10
C ALA A 35 -15.85 -9.13 -42.50
N ARG A 36 -15.70 -10.34 -41.95
CA ARG A 36 -14.40 -11.01 -41.79
C ARG A 36 -13.74 -11.25 -43.15
N PRO A 37 -12.42 -11.09 -43.27
CA PRO A 37 -11.62 -11.87 -44.19
C PRO A 37 -10.68 -12.83 -43.45
N VAL A 38 -10.84 -14.11 -43.82
CA VAL A 38 -9.77 -15.05 -44.21
C VAL A 38 -8.70 -15.42 -43.17
N ALA A 39 -8.73 -16.70 -42.80
CA ALA A 39 -7.61 -17.37 -42.14
C ALA A 39 -6.44 -17.58 -43.11
N VAL A 40 -5.21 -17.32 -42.66
CA VAL A 40 -3.97 -17.72 -43.34
C VAL A 40 -3.04 -18.43 -42.35
N GLN A 41 -3.23 -19.74 -42.26
CA GLN A 41 -2.18 -20.75 -42.07
C GLN A 41 -2.34 -21.72 -43.26
N PRO A 42 -1.31 -22.44 -43.74
CA PRO A 42 -0.08 -22.82 -43.01
C PRO A 42 1.25 -22.66 -43.79
N THR A 43 2.38 -22.77 -43.07
CA THR A 43 3.61 -23.39 -43.60
C THR A 43 4.52 -23.82 -42.44
N PRO A 44 4.82 -25.12 -42.27
CA PRO A 44 5.83 -25.60 -41.34
C PRO A 44 7.20 -25.85 -42.00
N SER A 45 8.28 -25.73 -41.20
CA SER A 45 9.63 -26.29 -41.44
C SER A 45 10.46 -25.62 -42.58
N PRO A 46 11.81 -25.54 -42.45
CA PRO A 46 12.70 -26.70 -42.32
C PRO A 46 13.66 -26.68 -41.11
N GLN A 47 14.50 -27.70 -41.05
CA GLN A 47 15.33 -28.13 -39.93
C GLN A 47 16.69 -27.43 -39.83
N ALA A 48 17.40 -27.75 -38.75
CA ALA A 48 18.86 -27.78 -38.59
C ALA A 48 19.60 -26.42 -38.44
N GLN A 49 20.22 -26.23 -37.27
CA GLN A 49 21.65 -26.54 -37.13
C GLN A 49 22.06 -26.60 -35.64
N LEU A 50 22.77 -27.66 -35.26
CA LEU A 50 23.56 -27.70 -34.02
C LEU A 50 24.92 -27.03 -34.28
N PRO A 51 25.43 -26.22 -33.34
CA PRO A 51 26.86 -26.01 -33.18
C PRO A 51 27.44 -26.93 -32.09
N ALA A 52 28.51 -27.62 -32.48
CA ALA A 52 29.45 -28.44 -31.72
C ALA A 52 29.54 -28.27 -30.19
N GLN A 53 29.61 -29.41 -29.50
CA GLN A 53 30.25 -29.52 -28.18
C GLN A 53 31.77 -29.29 -28.31
N PRO A 54 32.41 -28.50 -27.43
CA PRO A 54 33.87 -28.50 -27.31
C PRO A 54 34.35 -29.74 -26.54
N HIS A 55 35.37 -30.41 -27.06
CA HIS A 55 35.96 -31.62 -26.49
C HIS A 55 36.72 -31.34 -25.18
N PRO A 56 36.76 -32.29 -24.22
CA PRO A 56 37.68 -32.21 -23.08
C PRO A 56 39.10 -32.57 -23.51
N THR A 57 40.03 -31.63 -23.42
CA THR A 57 41.46 -31.89 -23.69
C THR A 57 42.04 -32.74 -22.56
N GLN A 58 42.45 -33.97 -22.88
CA GLN A 58 43.28 -34.78 -21.99
C GLN A 58 44.63 -34.08 -21.82
N ASN A 59 45.06 -33.87 -20.57
CA ASN A 59 46.42 -33.45 -20.27
C ASN A 59 47.14 -34.58 -19.52
N THR A 60 48.12 -35.18 -20.17
CA THR A 60 48.89 -36.33 -19.68
C THR A 60 50.36 -35.92 -19.61
N GLY A 61 51.01 -36.10 -18.46
CA GLY A 61 52.48 -36.01 -18.40
C GLY A 61 53.03 -35.27 -17.18
N ALA A 62 53.28 -36.05 -16.14
CA ALA A 62 54.32 -35.89 -15.12
C ALA A 62 55.28 -34.68 -15.18
N GLN A 63 55.49 -34.08 -14.00
CA GLN A 63 56.81 -34.18 -13.35
C GLN A 63 56.72 -33.95 -11.84
N ALA A 64 57.34 -34.85 -11.08
CA ALA A 64 57.49 -34.71 -9.63
C ALA A 64 58.87 -34.12 -9.33
N THR A 65 58.92 -32.98 -8.66
CA THR A 65 60.13 -32.45 -8.02
C THR A 65 59.88 -32.27 -6.54
N SER A 66 60.51 -33.13 -5.75
CA SER A 66 60.53 -33.07 -4.29
C SER A 66 61.28 -31.83 -3.80
N VAL A 67 60.58 -30.91 -3.14
CA VAL A 67 61.18 -29.79 -2.40
C VAL A 67 61.09 -30.11 -0.90
N PRO A 68 62.20 -30.09 -0.14
CA PRO A 68 62.17 -30.36 1.30
C PRO A 68 61.45 -29.23 2.06
N PRO A 69 60.71 -29.55 3.15
CA PRO A 69 59.96 -28.56 3.90
C PRO A 69 60.89 -27.60 4.66
N GLN A 70 60.78 -26.30 4.38
CA GLN A 70 61.38 -25.27 5.23
C GLN A 70 60.52 -25.06 6.48
N PRO A 71 61.11 -24.92 7.68
CA PRO A 71 60.36 -24.55 8.88
C PRO A 71 59.87 -23.09 8.75
N ALA A 72 58.56 -22.91 8.66
CA ALA A 72 57.95 -21.60 8.52
C ALA A 72 58.25 -20.70 9.73
N ARG A 73 58.89 -19.56 9.49
CA ARG A 73 58.95 -18.48 10.49
C ARG A 73 57.52 -17.96 10.73
N ALA A 74 57.07 -18.01 11.98
CA ALA A 74 55.76 -17.50 12.35
C ALA A 74 55.66 -15.99 12.07
N ILE A 75 54.69 -15.60 11.24
CA ILE A 75 54.26 -14.20 11.10
C ILE A 75 53.16 -13.98 12.14
N PRO A 76 53.39 -13.19 13.21
CA PRO A 76 52.32 -12.84 14.14
C PRO A 76 51.42 -11.79 13.47
N GLY A 77 50.18 -12.16 13.13
CA GLY A 77 49.20 -11.18 12.64
C GLY A 77 47.99 -11.74 11.90
N GLN A 78 48.09 -12.90 11.26
CA GLN A 78 46.95 -13.53 10.58
C GLN A 78 46.34 -14.65 11.42
N ALA A 79 45.62 -14.26 12.47
CA ALA A 79 44.61 -15.13 13.06
C ALA A 79 43.54 -15.42 11.99
N GLY A 80 43.40 -16.69 11.60
CA GLY A 80 42.48 -17.09 10.53
C GLY A 80 41.04 -16.71 10.87
N ARG A 81 40.43 -15.86 10.04
CA ARG A 81 38.98 -15.67 10.06
C ARG A 81 38.32 -17.00 9.73
N ARG A 82 37.43 -17.47 10.59
CA ARG A 82 36.63 -18.65 10.30
C ARG A 82 35.56 -18.28 9.26
N PRO A 83 35.26 -19.14 8.28
CA PRO A 83 34.02 -19.03 7.52
C PRO A 83 32.85 -19.00 8.51
N GLY A 84 32.05 -17.93 8.50
CA GLY A 84 30.98 -17.68 9.48
C GLY A 84 31.17 -16.47 10.42
N ASP A 85 32.29 -15.74 10.36
CA ASP A 85 32.39 -14.43 11.05
C ASP A 85 31.57 -13.32 10.36
N ASP A 86 31.17 -13.53 9.09
CA ASP A 86 30.50 -12.53 8.26
C ASP A 86 28.99 -12.47 8.50
N ASP A 87 28.36 -13.59 8.88
CA ASP A 87 26.95 -13.69 9.29
C ASP A 87 26.63 -12.93 10.59
N ARG A 88 27.67 -12.42 11.28
CA ARG A 88 27.54 -11.60 12.50
C ARG A 88 27.24 -10.13 12.21
N ARG A 89 27.21 -9.72 10.93
CA ARG A 89 26.77 -8.39 10.50
C ARG A 89 25.27 -8.46 10.20
N GLY A 90 24.49 -7.53 10.77
CA GLY A 90 23.08 -7.39 10.43
C GLY A 90 22.87 -7.16 8.92
N PRO A 91 21.65 -7.34 8.40
CA PRO A 91 21.40 -7.40 6.96
C PRO A 91 21.94 -6.17 6.22
N GLN A 92 22.41 -6.37 4.98
CA GLN A 92 22.79 -5.29 4.06
C GLN A 92 21.56 -4.50 3.59
N GLY A 93 20.43 -5.19 3.53
CA GLY A 93 19.16 -4.66 3.08
C GLY A 93 18.13 -5.77 2.98
N PHE A 94 16.98 -5.41 2.43
CA PHE A 94 15.85 -6.30 2.24
C PHE A 94 15.44 -6.30 0.79
N SER A 95 15.21 -7.49 0.25
CA SER A 95 14.45 -7.67 -1.00
C SER A 95 12.99 -7.86 -0.63
N VAL A 96 12.13 -6.98 -1.11
CA VAL A 96 10.68 -7.05 -0.92
C VAL A 96 10.06 -7.43 -2.25
N VAL A 97 9.22 -8.46 -2.25
CA VAL A 97 8.56 -8.99 -3.45
C VAL A 97 7.06 -8.98 -3.21
N LEU A 98 6.31 -8.28 -4.07
CA LEU A 98 4.85 -8.23 -4.03
C LEU A 98 4.27 -9.11 -5.15
N VAL A 99 3.41 -10.05 -4.78
CA VAL A 99 2.84 -11.05 -5.69
C VAL A 99 1.31 -11.02 -5.62
N LEU A 100 0.66 -11.18 -6.77
CA LEU A 100 -0.78 -11.42 -6.88
C LEU A 100 -1.05 -12.92 -6.92
N GLY A 101 -1.64 -13.47 -5.87
CA GLY A 101 -2.23 -14.80 -5.88
C GLY A 101 -3.63 -14.78 -6.50
N SER A 102 -3.96 -15.76 -7.34
CA SER A 102 -5.30 -15.95 -7.91
C SER A 102 -5.78 -17.39 -7.76
N MET A 103 -7.08 -17.57 -7.48
CA MET A 103 -7.74 -18.89 -7.49
C MET A 103 -7.93 -19.46 -8.91
N GLN A 104 -7.83 -18.60 -9.92
CA GLN A 104 -7.94 -18.97 -11.34
C GLN A 104 -6.59 -19.51 -11.84
N PRO A 105 -6.57 -20.58 -12.68
CA PRO A 105 -5.36 -20.96 -13.40
C PRO A 105 -4.95 -19.85 -14.40
N GLY A 106 -3.66 -19.54 -14.46
CA GLY A 106 -3.07 -18.54 -15.36
C GLY A 106 -1.55 -18.59 -15.34
N GLY A 107 -0.89 -18.06 -16.38
CA GLY A 107 0.56 -17.82 -16.44
C GLY A 107 0.88 -16.32 -16.24
N GLN A 108 2.12 -15.90 -15.98
CA GLN A 108 3.40 -16.62 -16.02
C GLN A 108 4.21 -16.31 -14.74
N ASP A 109 4.92 -17.30 -14.18
CA ASP A 109 5.58 -17.21 -12.86
C ASP A 109 6.92 -16.43 -12.90
N ASP A 110 6.91 -15.15 -13.24
CA ASP A 110 8.12 -14.28 -13.21
C ASP A 110 8.56 -13.92 -11.77
N VAL A 111 8.19 -14.74 -10.78
CA VAL A 111 8.55 -14.60 -9.36
C VAL A 111 10.02 -15.05 -9.13
N PRO A 112 10.85 -14.26 -8.42
CA PRO A 112 12.25 -14.61 -8.14
C PRO A 112 12.42 -15.98 -7.46
N PRO A 113 13.54 -16.70 -7.69
CA PRO A 113 13.69 -18.10 -7.22
C PRO A 113 13.50 -18.31 -5.71
N ALA A 114 13.99 -17.39 -4.87
CA ALA A 114 13.82 -17.44 -3.42
C ALA A 114 12.35 -17.29 -3.01
N ALA A 115 11.64 -16.32 -3.60
CA ALA A 115 10.21 -16.12 -3.39
C ALA A 115 9.38 -17.31 -3.92
N ARG A 116 9.74 -17.88 -5.07
CA ARG A 116 9.10 -19.08 -5.62
C ARG A 116 9.25 -20.28 -4.68
N LYS A 117 10.40 -20.47 -4.04
CA LYS A 117 10.60 -21.52 -3.02
C LYS A 117 9.68 -21.31 -1.82
N ALA A 118 9.61 -20.09 -1.28
CA ALA A 118 8.74 -19.78 -0.13
C ALA A 118 7.24 -19.96 -0.46
N LEU A 119 6.80 -19.55 -1.66
CA LEU A 119 5.42 -19.79 -2.12
C LEU A 119 5.12 -21.29 -2.31
N ALA A 120 6.08 -22.07 -2.81
CA ALA A 120 5.91 -23.51 -2.99
C ALA A 120 5.83 -24.28 -1.67
N ASP A 121 6.53 -23.83 -0.63
CA ASP A 121 6.45 -24.36 0.73
C ASP A 121 5.08 -24.06 1.38
N MET A 122 4.55 -22.86 1.15
CA MET A 122 3.26 -22.43 1.68
C MET A 122 2.04 -22.80 0.82
N LYS A 123 2.22 -23.46 -0.32
CA LYS A 123 1.15 -23.74 -1.30
C LYS A 123 -0.04 -24.49 -0.69
N ASP A 124 0.20 -25.37 0.29
CA ASP A 124 -0.83 -26.22 0.89
C ASP A 124 -1.71 -25.44 1.89
N PHE A 125 -1.25 -24.24 2.30
CA PHE A 125 -1.98 -23.30 3.15
C PHE A 125 -2.63 -22.14 2.38
N LEU A 126 -2.23 -21.92 1.12
CA LEU A 126 -2.66 -20.80 0.30
C LEU A 126 -3.67 -21.27 -0.77
N PRO A 127 -4.90 -20.73 -0.83
CA PRO A 127 -5.93 -21.20 -1.76
C PRO A 127 -5.73 -20.71 -3.21
N TYR A 128 -4.50 -20.39 -3.62
CA TYR A 128 -4.17 -19.78 -4.91
C TYR A 128 -3.46 -20.77 -5.83
N LYS A 129 -3.84 -20.75 -7.12
CA LYS A 129 -3.33 -21.66 -8.17
C LYS A 129 -2.29 -21.03 -9.07
N SER A 130 -2.22 -19.70 -9.10
CA SER A 130 -1.27 -18.94 -9.91
C SER A 130 -0.74 -17.74 -9.12
N TYR A 131 0.52 -17.38 -9.40
CA TYR A 131 1.26 -16.32 -8.72
C TYR A 131 1.88 -15.39 -9.76
N LYS A 132 1.36 -14.16 -9.87
CA LYS A 132 1.92 -13.14 -10.78
C LYS A 132 2.78 -12.16 -9.98
N LEU A 133 4.02 -11.93 -10.40
CA LEU A 133 4.83 -10.84 -9.85
C LEU A 133 4.16 -9.48 -10.15
N LEU A 134 4.04 -8.63 -9.13
CA LEU A 134 3.58 -7.25 -9.26
C LEU A 134 4.77 -6.29 -9.26
N ASP A 135 5.61 -6.37 -8.23
CA ASP A 135 6.79 -5.52 -8.09
C ASP A 135 7.88 -6.17 -7.23
N THR A 136 9.13 -5.74 -7.42
CA THR A 136 10.29 -6.11 -6.61
C THR A 136 11.07 -4.86 -6.23
N GLN A 137 11.27 -4.64 -4.93
CA GLN A 137 11.94 -3.44 -4.45
C GLN A 137 13.05 -3.78 -3.46
N TRP A 138 14.21 -3.18 -3.67
CA TRP A 138 15.35 -3.30 -2.79
C TRP A 138 15.38 -2.14 -1.80
N SER A 139 15.31 -2.45 -0.50
CA SER A 139 15.44 -1.49 0.59
C SER A 139 16.79 -1.67 1.29
N LEU A 140 17.71 -0.73 1.09
CA LEU A 140 18.90 -0.61 1.92
C LEU A 140 18.45 -0.23 3.34
N CYS A 141 18.83 -1.02 4.36
CA CYS A 141 18.45 -0.74 5.75
C CYS A 141 19.66 -0.45 6.63
N CYS A 142 19.38 0.21 7.75
CA CYS A 142 20.01 -0.07 9.04
C CYS A 142 21.48 0.38 9.17
N GLY A 143 21.99 1.20 8.25
CA GLY A 143 23.25 1.91 8.42
C GLY A 143 23.18 2.95 9.55
N HIS A 144 23.57 2.56 10.77
CA HIS A 144 23.92 3.46 11.88
C HIS A 144 22.83 4.42 12.41
N GLY A 145 21.52 4.08 12.35
CA GLY A 145 20.50 5.05 12.80
C GLY A 145 19.15 4.54 13.34
N GLY A 146 18.84 3.23 13.31
CA GLY A 146 17.57 2.70 13.84
C GLY A 146 16.29 3.19 13.15
N GLY A 147 16.40 4.03 12.11
CA GLY A 147 15.27 4.50 11.32
C GLY A 147 14.76 3.43 10.36
N GLY A 148 13.44 3.23 10.33
CA GLY A 148 12.80 2.43 9.30
C GLY A 148 12.93 3.06 7.91
N SER A 149 12.89 2.22 6.89
CA SER A 149 12.79 2.64 5.49
C SER A 149 11.32 2.84 5.10
N ILE A 150 11.06 3.82 4.25
CA ILE A 150 9.76 4.05 3.59
C ILE A 150 10.01 3.95 2.10
N SER A 151 9.16 3.21 1.38
CA SER A 151 9.25 3.04 -0.06
C SER A 151 7.87 2.89 -0.69
N ARG A 152 7.82 2.74 -2.01
CA ARG A 152 6.60 2.42 -2.75
C ARG A 152 6.74 1.10 -3.49
N LEU A 153 5.64 0.37 -3.56
CA LEU A 153 5.50 -0.87 -4.32
C LEU A 153 4.32 -0.75 -5.27
N ARG A 154 4.48 -1.09 -6.54
CA ARG A 154 3.35 -1.17 -7.46
C ARG A 154 2.58 -2.47 -7.27
N GLY A 155 1.28 -2.33 -7.07
CA GLY A 155 0.36 -3.45 -6.96
C GLY A 155 -0.45 -3.67 -8.24
N PRO A 156 -1.64 -4.28 -8.13
CA PRO A 156 -2.57 -4.45 -9.23
C PRO A 156 -3.00 -3.08 -9.78
N ASP A 157 -3.36 -3.04 -11.06
CA ASP A 157 -3.94 -1.86 -11.71
C ASP A 157 -3.07 -0.58 -11.55
N ASP A 158 -1.73 -0.77 -11.52
CA ASP A 158 -0.68 0.25 -11.31
C ASP A 158 -0.84 1.10 -10.01
N GLN A 159 -1.48 0.53 -8.99
CA GLN A 159 -1.71 1.17 -7.69
C GLN A 159 -0.41 1.23 -6.83
N ASP A 160 0.01 2.43 -6.41
CA ASP A 160 1.22 2.69 -5.58
C ASP A 160 1.00 2.43 -4.07
N PHE A 161 1.43 1.29 -3.52
CA PHE A 161 1.34 1.01 -2.07
C PHE A 161 2.49 1.67 -1.29
N GLU A 162 2.24 2.26 -0.11
CA GLU A 162 3.31 2.70 0.80
C GLU A 162 3.79 1.49 1.62
N LEU A 163 5.06 1.12 1.43
CA LEU A 163 5.76 0.17 2.27
C LEU A 163 6.53 0.92 3.36
N ARG A 164 6.40 0.47 4.61
CA ARG A 164 7.26 0.85 5.73
C ARG A 164 7.88 -0.40 6.33
N LEU A 165 9.20 -0.38 6.47
CA LEU A 165 9.98 -1.50 6.99
C LEU A 165 10.95 -1.02 8.06
N GLU A 166 10.71 -1.46 9.29
CA GLU A 166 11.56 -1.21 10.46
C GLU A 166 12.23 -2.54 10.85
N ALA A 167 13.55 -2.53 11.01
CA ALA A 167 14.28 -3.72 11.45
C ALA A 167 15.25 -3.38 12.58
N GLY A 168 15.22 -4.17 13.64
CA GLY A 168 16.12 -4.08 14.78
C GLY A 168 16.81 -5.42 15.04
N VAL A 169 18.04 -5.39 15.55
CA VAL A 169 18.71 -6.60 16.02
C VAL A 169 17.95 -7.14 17.23
N ALA A 170 17.55 -8.43 17.22
CA ALA A 170 16.97 -9.06 18.39
C ALA A 170 18.09 -9.23 19.45
N GLY A 171 18.08 -8.39 20.49
CA GLY A 171 19.27 -8.10 21.28
C GLY A 171 19.88 -9.28 22.06
N GLY A 172 21.19 -9.18 22.30
CA GLY A 172 21.87 -9.76 23.47
C GLY A 172 22.36 -11.20 23.38
N GLY A 173 21.87 -12.03 22.45
CA GLY A 173 22.31 -13.44 22.30
C GLY A 173 23.55 -13.62 21.42
N GLU A 174 24.21 -14.78 21.52
CA GLU A 174 25.30 -15.18 20.60
C GLU A 174 24.84 -15.23 19.13
N ASN A 175 23.57 -15.61 18.89
CA ASN A 175 23.01 -15.68 17.55
C ASN A 175 22.57 -14.29 17.04
N ARG A 176 23.53 -13.51 16.55
CA ARG A 176 23.31 -12.19 15.92
C ARG A 176 22.62 -12.23 14.56
N ALA A 177 22.39 -13.42 13.98
CA ALA A 177 21.70 -13.56 12.70
C ALA A 177 20.18 -13.35 12.79
N VAL A 178 19.59 -13.36 14.00
CA VAL A 178 18.15 -13.14 14.18
C VAL A 178 17.83 -11.66 14.33
N ILE A 179 17.00 -11.14 13.43
CA ILE A 179 16.47 -9.78 13.47
C ILE A 179 14.98 -9.79 13.85
N ASN A 180 14.52 -8.71 14.48
CA ASN A 180 13.09 -8.41 14.62
C ASN A 180 12.71 -7.42 13.53
N VAL A 181 11.71 -7.78 12.74
CA VAL A 181 11.22 -7.00 11.61
C VAL A 181 9.77 -6.60 11.86
N ARG A 182 9.48 -5.32 11.66
CA ARG A 182 8.13 -4.82 11.50
C ARG A 182 7.92 -4.34 10.08
N PHE A 183 6.91 -4.93 9.45
CA PHE A 183 6.49 -4.66 8.09
C PHE A 183 5.08 -4.06 8.12
N ASN A 184 4.90 -2.93 7.45
CA ASN A 184 3.60 -2.33 7.24
C ASN A 184 3.42 -1.99 5.75
N LEU A 185 2.35 -2.48 5.15
CA LEU A 185 1.93 -2.15 3.79
C LEU A 185 0.56 -1.48 3.86
N THR A 186 0.50 -0.24 3.38
CA THR A 186 -0.71 0.56 3.33
C THR A 186 -1.12 0.77 1.87
N GLU A 187 -2.43 0.70 1.58
CA GLU A 187 -2.98 1.21 0.31
C GLU A 187 -2.49 2.64 0.05
N PRO A 188 -2.25 3.06 -1.20
CA PRO A 188 -2.31 4.48 -1.47
C PRO A 188 -3.68 4.94 -1.02
N THR A 189 -3.70 6.05 -0.28
CA THR A 189 -4.91 6.85 -0.19
C THR A 189 -5.19 7.40 -1.58
N THR A 190 -5.89 6.61 -2.41
CA THR A 190 -6.54 7.10 -3.62
C THR A 190 -7.62 8.06 -3.15
N SER A 191 -7.20 9.31 -2.96
CA SER A 191 -8.06 10.47 -2.99
C SER A 191 -9.28 10.49 -2.08
N ARG A 192 -9.39 9.69 -1.01
CA ARG A 192 -10.51 9.83 -0.06
C ARG A 192 -10.50 11.19 0.66
N ALA A 193 -9.30 11.77 0.83
CA ALA A 193 -9.15 13.16 1.24
C ALA A 193 -9.67 14.10 0.14
N ASP A 194 -9.15 13.98 -1.09
CA ASP A 194 -9.57 14.81 -2.23
C ASP A 194 -11.07 14.70 -2.57
N ASP A 195 -11.69 13.53 -2.38
CA ASP A 195 -13.13 13.25 -2.51
C ASP A 195 -13.93 13.97 -1.43
N THR A 196 -13.43 13.97 -0.19
CA THR A 196 -14.03 14.71 0.93
C THR A 196 -13.93 16.22 0.69
N ASP A 197 -12.81 16.67 0.14
CA ASP A 197 -12.57 18.08 -0.21
C ASP A 197 -13.34 18.49 -1.48
N ALA A 198 -13.55 17.59 -2.44
CA ALA A 198 -14.42 17.80 -3.59
C ALA A 198 -15.90 17.88 -3.17
N ALA A 199 -16.37 16.96 -2.31
CA ALA A 199 -17.72 16.99 -1.77
C ALA A 199 -17.98 18.23 -0.90
N THR A 200 -16.98 18.65 -0.11
CA THR A 200 -17.06 19.87 0.70
C THR A 200 -17.13 21.12 -0.18
N ARG A 201 -16.27 21.23 -1.21
CA ARG A 201 -16.33 22.32 -2.20
C ARG A 201 -17.66 22.35 -2.95
N ALA A 202 -18.20 21.20 -3.35
CA ALA A 202 -19.49 21.11 -4.01
C ALA A 202 -20.64 21.59 -3.10
N ARG A 203 -20.61 21.26 -1.80
CA ARG A 203 -21.62 21.74 -0.84
C ARG A 203 -21.52 23.23 -0.56
N VAL A 204 -20.30 23.79 -0.46
CA VAL A 204 -20.11 25.25 -0.32
C VAL A 204 -20.65 25.99 -1.54
N ALA A 205 -20.35 25.52 -2.75
CA ALA A 205 -20.88 26.10 -3.99
C ALA A 205 -22.42 26.02 -4.07
N ASP A 206 -23.05 25.00 -3.49
CA ASP A 206 -24.51 24.93 -3.43
C ASP A 206 -25.12 25.97 -2.47
N LEU A 207 -24.58 26.07 -1.24
CA LEU A 207 -25.01 27.06 -0.25
C LEU A 207 -24.82 28.50 -0.76
N GLU A 208 -23.76 28.78 -1.51
CA GLU A 208 -23.53 30.09 -2.15
C GLU A 208 -24.60 30.43 -3.20
N ARG A 209 -25.08 29.45 -3.98
CA ARG A 209 -26.21 29.63 -4.92
C ARG A 209 -27.53 29.90 -4.19
N GLN A 210 -27.81 29.17 -3.11
CA GLN A 210 -29.01 29.38 -2.29
C GLN A 210 -29.03 30.79 -1.67
N LEU A 211 -27.89 31.24 -1.15
CA LEU A 211 -27.70 32.57 -0.58
C LEU A 211 -27.84 33.69 -1.63
N ALA A 212 -27.36 33.48 -2.85
CA ALA A 212 -27.57 34.43 -3.95
C ALA A 212 -29.07 34.57 -4.31
N ALA A 213 -29.80 33.45 -4.38
CA ALA A 213 -31.24 33.45 -4.67
C ALA A 213 -32.07 34.15 -3.57
N LEU A 214 -31.77 33.88 -2.29
CA LEU A 214 -32.44 34.54 -1.16
C LEU A 214 -32.23 36.06 -1.16
N ARG A 215 -31.00 36.52 -1.45
CA ARG A 215 -30.70 37.96 -1.55
C ARG A 215 -31.48 38.65 -2.68
N ALA A 216 -31.61 38.02 -3.84
CA ALA A 216 -32.43 38.54 -4.94
C ALA A 216 -33.91 38.65 -4.52
N GLN A 217 -34.46 37.62 -3.87
CA GLN A 217 -35.82 37.64 -3.34
C GLN A 217 -36.02 38.75 -2.29
N ARG A 218 -35.02 39.00 -1.43
CA ARG A 218 -35.07 40.09 -0.45
C ARG A 218 -35.16 41.47 -1.11
N GLN A 219 -34.48 41.67 -2.23
CA GLN A 219 -34.47 42.93 -2.96
C GLN A 219 -35.85 43.19 -3.59
N GLU A 220 -36.44 42.18 -4.23
CA GLU A 220 -37.82 42.25 -4.73
C GLU A 220 -38.85 42.49 -3.61
N LEU A 221 -38.64 41.91 -2.42
CA LEU A 221 -39.47 42.17 -1.25
C LEU A 221 -39.31 43.60 -0.72
N ALA A 222 -38.12 44.18 -0.78
CA ALA A 222 -37.86 45.56 -0.35
C ALA A 222 -38.50 46.60 -1.29
N ASP A 223 -38.61 46.29 -2.58
CA ASP A 223 -39.32 47.14 -3.56
C ASP A 223 -40.86 47.11 -3.35
N LYS A 224 -41.39 46.03 -2.75
CA LYS A 224 -42.83 45.78 -2.57
C LYS A 224 -43.35 46.06 -1.16
N TYR A 225 -42.50 45.98 -0.14
CA TYR A 225 -42.88 46.04 1.27
C TYR A 225 -41.97 46.97 2.07
N THR A 226 -42.51 47.58 3.12
CA THR A 226 -41.70 48.36 4.06
C THR A 226 -40.71 47.45 4.80
N ALA A 227 -39.53 47.99 5.17
CA ALA A 227 -38.43 47.24 5.77
C ALA A 227 -38.80 46.43 7.03
N ASN A 228 -39.87 46.81 7.73
CA ASN A 228 -40.36 46.13 8.92
C ASN A 228 -41.33 44.95 8.65
N ALA A 229 -41.67 44.65 7.39
CA ALA A 229 -42.59 43.58 7.04
C ALA A 229 -42.06 42.19 7.48
N PRO A 230 -42.92 41.27 7.93
CA PRO A 230 -42.49 39.97 8.43
C PRO A 230 -41.81 39.11 7.35
N GLN A 231 -42.17 39.24 6.07
CA GLN A 231 -41.47 38.55 4.98
C GLN A 231 -39.99 38.95 4.89
N VAL A 232 -39.68 40.25 5.05
CA VAL A 232 -38.31 40.77 4.97
C VAL A 232 -37.46 40.24 6.13
N ARG A 233 -37.98 40.27 7.36
CA ARG A 233 -37.28 39.74 8.55
C ARG A 233 -37.04 38.23 8.48
N ASN A 234 -38.00 37.47 7.95
CA ASN A 234 -37.87 36.02 7.80
C ASN A 234 -36.80 35.65 6.75
N ASN A 235 -36.70 36.40 5.66
CA ASN A 235 -35.67 36.18 4.64
C ASN A 235 -34.27 36.62 5.15
N GLU A 236 -34.20 37.68 5.95
CA GLU A 236 -32.97 38.14 6.58
C GLU A 236 -32.40 37.12 7.58
N SER A 237 -33.23 36.51 8.44
CA SER A 237 -32.78 35.46 9.37
C SER A 237 -32.33 34.19 8.64
N GLN A 238 -32.99 33.81 7.53
CA GLN A 238 -32.55 32.72 6.64
C GLN A 238 -31.18 33.02 6.00
N THR A 239 -30.95 34.26 5.55
CA THR A 239 -29.67 34.68 4.98
C THR A 239 -28.54 34.54 6.00
N GLN A 240 -28.77 34.98 7.24
CA GLN A 240 -27.79 34.86 8.33
C GLN A 240 -27.50 33.39 8.68
N ALA A 241 -28.52 32.53 8.70
CA ALA A 241 -28.36 31.10 8.96
C ALA A 241 -27.48 30.40 7.92
N ILE A 242 -27.69 30.67 6.63
CA ILE A 242 -26.86 30.08 5.54
C ILE A 242 -25.44 30.66 5.56
N GLN A 243 -25.25 31.94 5.87
CA GLN A 243 -23.91 32.51 6.08
C GLN A 243 -23.16 31.78 7.19
N HIS A 244 -23.82 31.48 8.30
CA HIS A 244 -23.22 30.71 9.39
C HIS A 244 -22.96 29.24 8.99
N GLU A 245 -23.81 28.61 8.16
CA GLU A 245 -23.53 27.27 7.63
C GLU A 245 -22.30 27.27 6.73
N ILE A 246 -22.18 28.22 5.78
CA ILE A 246 -21.01 28.39 4.90
C ILE A 246 -19.73 28.59 5.73
N GLU A 247 -19.76 29.49 6.72
CA GLU A 247 -18.59 29.73 7.57
C GLU A 247 -18.24 28.48 8.37
N SER A 248 -19.23 27.77 8.92
CA SER A 248 -18.99 26.49 9.62
C SER A 248 -18.49 25.37 8.70
N ALA A 249 -18.84 25.39 7.41
CA ALA A 249 -18.38 24.42 6.42
C ALA A 249 -16.94 24.72 5.95
N ARG A 250 -16.56 26.01 5.89
CA ARG A 250 -15.19 26.47 5.59
C ARG A 250 -14.25 26.32 6.78
N THR A 251 -14.72 26.62 7.99
CA THR A 251 -13.92 26.57 9.23
C THR A 251 -13.94 25.22 9.93
N ARG A 252 -14.82 24.27 9.54
CA ARG A 252 -14.71 22.88 9.97
C ARG A 252 -13.35 22.38 9.49
N PRO A 253 -12.37 22.17 10.40
CA PRO A 253 -11.14 21.54 9.97
C PRO A 253 -11.53 20.18 9.41
N THR A 254 -10.91 19.81 8.29
CA THR A 254 -10.93 18.44 7.82
C THR A 254 -10.45 17.58 8.99
N ARG A 255 -11.40 16.92 9.69
CA ARG A 255 -11.10 16.14 10.91
C ARG A 255 -10.53 14.77 10.50
N GLY A 256 -9.53 14.83 9.64
CA GLY A 256 -8.59 13.79 9.29
C GLY A 256 -7.20 14.26 9.71
N THR A 257 -6.77 13.80 10.88
CA THR A 257 -5.36 13.55 11.17
C THR A 257 -4.40 14.77 11.12
N GLY A 258 -4.54 15.70 12.07
CA GLY A 258 -3.58 16.80 12.27
C GLY A 258 -3.44 17.27 13.71
N ALA A 259 -2.20 17.29 14.23
CA ALA A 259 -1.76 18.03 15.42
C ALA A 259 -2.44 17.73 16.78
N GLY A 260 -2.36 16.49 17.24
CA GLY A 260 -2.49 16.16 18.67
C GLY A 260 -1.21 16.52 19.45
N ALA A 261 -0.97 17.82 19.71
CA ALA A 261 0.20 18.29 20.46
C ALA A 261 0.09 18.02 21.97
N GLY A 262 0.22 16.75 22.36
CA GLY A 262 0.24 16.32 23.76
C GLY A 262 1.50 16.76 24.50
N ARG A 263 1.45 17.92 25.17
CA ARG A 263 2.55 18.48 25.97
C ARG A 263 2.72 17.71 27.30
N GLY A 264 3.26 16.50 27.24
CA GLY A 264 3.57 15.66 28.40
C GLY A 264 5.02 15.81 28.86
N THR A 265 5.32 16.79 29.71
CA THR A 265 6.64 16.89 30.37
C THR A 265 6.72 15.91 31.54
N GLY A 266 7.23 14.70 31.28
CA GLY A 266 7.53 13.69 32.30
C GLY A 266 9.01 13.34 32.30
N THR A 267 9.77 13.89 33.25
CA THR A 267 11.17 13.51 33.50
C THR A 267 11.23 12.10 34.11
N GLY A 268 11.82 11.14 33.38
CA GLY A 268 11.95 9.76 33.81
C GLY A 268 13.27 9.14 33.36
N THR A 269 14.34 9.35 34.12
CA THR A 269 15.57 8.55 34.01
C THR A 269 15.31 7.16 34.59
N GLY A 270 15.27 6.12 33.75
CA GLY A 270 15.01 4.74 34.16
C GLY A 270 15.66 3.73 33.21
N ALA A 271 16.22 2.66 33.77
CA ALA A 271 17.02 1.69 33.03
C ALA A 271 16.17 0.75 32.14
N TRP A 272 16.75 0.36 31.00
CA TRP A 272 16.12 -0.58 30.07
C TRP A 272 16.38 -2.02 30.48
N ALA A 273 15.44 -2.61 31.23
CA ALA A 273 15.40 -4.04 31.52
C ALA A 273 13.97 -4.57 31.34
N GLY A 274 13.75 -5.38 30.29
CA GLY A 274 12.50 -6.08 30.04
C GLY A 274 11.38 -5.26 29.36
N THR A 275 10.51 -5.97 28.64
CA THR A 275 9.23 -5.47 28.09
C THR A 275 9.29 -4.13 27.34
N GLY A 276 9.98 -4.13 26.19
CA GLY A 276 9.90 -3.04 25.21
C GLY A 276 8.54 -2.97 24.52
N THR A 277 7.53 -2.40 25.19
CA THR A 277 6.29 -1.98 24.54
C THR A 277 6.61 -0.79 23.64
N TRP A 278 6.81 -1.08 22.35
CA TRP A 278 6.99 -0.08 21.31
C TRP A 278 5.68 0.70 21.12
N ALA A 279 5.48 1.75 21.91
CA ALA A 279 4.38 2.70 21.74
C ALA A 279 4.63 3.55 20.48
N SER A 280 4.46 2.94 19.31
CA SER A 280 4.64 3.62 18.02
C SER A 280 3.57 4.70 17.81
N PRO A 281 3.95 5.93 17.42
CA PRO A 281 3.00 6.97 17.01
C PRO A 281 2.30 6.68 15.67
N PHE A 282 2.49 5.50 15.08
CA PHE A 282 2.10 5.16 13.71
C PHE A 282 0.73 4.48 13.57
N SER A 283 -0.01 4.25 14.67
CA SER A 283 -1.32 3.57 14.66
C SER A 283 -2.52 4.52 14.43
N ALA A 284 -2.33 5.62 13.70
CA ALA A 284 -3.36 6.62 13.46
C ALA A 284 -3.62 6.83 11.96
N SER A 285 -4.70 6.20 11.48
CA SER A 285 -5.46 6.65 10.30
C SER A 285 -4.83 6.48 8.91
N ARG A 286 -4.39 5.26 8.57
CA ARG A 286 -4.42 4.76 7.18
C ARG A 286 -4.95 3.31 7.13
N SER A 287 -5.53 2.88 6.01
CA SER A 287 -5.93 1.49 5.79
C SER A 287 -4.69 0.61 5.53
N SER A 288 -4.04 0.21 6.63
CA SER A 288 -3.01 -0.84 6.58
C SER A 288 -3.65 -2.12 6.07
N ILE A 289 -3.18 -2.63 4.93
CA ILE A 289 -3.65 -3.89 4.34
C ILE A 289 -2.83 -5.09 4.83
N MET A 290 -1.63 -4.84 5.36
CA MET A 290 -0.79 -5.80 6.06
C MET A 290 0.01 -5.05 7.15
N ASP A 291 -0.14 -5.42 8.42
CA ASP A 291 0.80 -5.07 9.49
C ASP A 291 1.27 -6.37 10.14
N ALA A 292 2.58 -6.58 10.18
CA ALA A 292 3.20 -7.81 10.68
C ALA A 292 4.47 -7.47 11.46
N THR A 293 4.64 -8.10 12.62
CA THR A 293 5.90 -8.07 13.38
C THR A 293 6.35 -9.50 13.62
N PHE A 294 7.55 -9.84 13.17
CA PHE A 294 8.07 -11.20 13.18
C PHE A 294 9.59 -11.21 13.32
N ARG A 295 10.13 -12.36 13.69
CA ARG A 295 11.57 -12.61 13.70
C ARG A 295 11.95 -13.42 12.47
N MET A 296 13.10 -13.14 11.89
CA MET A 296 13.67 -13.91 10.78
C MET A 296 15.19 -13.97 10.89
N GLU A 297 15.80 -14.97 10.28
CA GLU A 297 17.25 -15.06 10.14
C GLU A 297 17.74 -14.29 8.89
N VAL A 298 18.95 -13.75 8.98
CA VAL A 298 19.61 -13.15 7.80
C VAL A 298 19.91 -14.26 6.78
N GLY A 299 19.49 -14.05 5.53
CA GLY A 299 19.48 -15.05 4.46
C GLY A 299 18.12 -15.75 4.27
N GLU A 300 17.21 -15.66 5.24
CA GLU A 300 15.88 -16.26 5.17
C GLU A 300 14.94 -15.46 4.25
N THR A 301 14.00 -16.15 3.61
CA THR A 301 12.88 -15.55 2.88
C THR A 301 11.56 -15.97 3.53
N VAL A 302 10.81 -15.00 4.04
CA VAL A 302 9.57 -15.20 4.78
C VAL A 302 8.40 -14.59 4.01
N VAL A 303 7.26 -15.30 3.96
CA VAL A 303 5.99 -14.71 3.53
C VAL A 303 5.42 -13.92 4.71
N VAL A 304 5.33 -12.61 4.54
CA VAL A 304 4.98 -11.68 5.62
C VAL A 304 3.48 -11.69 5.92
N GLY A 305 2.66 -11.85 4.89
CA GLY A 305 1.22 -11.84 5.03
C GLY A 305 0.51 -11.92 3.68
N THR A 306 -0.80 -12.12 3.76
CA THR A 306 -1.70 -12.09 2.60
C THR A 306 -2.88 -11.16 2.86
N SER A 307 -3.34 -10.45 1.85
CA SER A 307 -4.45 -9.50 1.95
C SER A 307 -5.39 -9.67 0.76
N ARG A 308 -6.65 -10.01 1.01
CA ARG A 308 -7.62 -10.30 -0.05
C ARG A 308 -8.08 -9.02 -0.73
N LEU A 309 -8.10 -9.05 -2.06
CA LEU A 309 -8.61 -7.94 -2.87
C LEU A 309 -10.14 -8.01 -3.00
N LYS A 310 -10.74 -6.88 -3.36
CA LYS A 310 -12.17 -6.80 -3.69
C LYS A 310 -12.47 -7.76 -4.85
N GLY A 311 -13.37 -8.72 -4.63
CA GLY A 311 -13.63 -9.86 -5.52
C GLY A 311 -13.40 -11.21 -4.83
N GLY A 312 -12.48 -11.29 -3.86
CA GLY A 312 -12.27 -12.47 -3.01
C GLY A 312 -11.55 -13.67 -3.66
N ASP A 313 -11.42 -13.67 -4.98
CA ASP A 313 -10.71 -14.62 -5.84
C ASP A 313 -9.20 -14.35 -5.96
N ARG A 314 -8.79 -13.12 -5.61
CA ARG A 314 -7.41 -12.63 -5.68
C ARG A 314 -6.93 -12.08 -4.34
N ALA A 315 -5.62 -12.17 -4.10
CA ALA A 315 -4.97 -11.59 -2.93
C ALA A 315 -3.56 -11.08 -3.23
N LEU A 316 -3.16 -10.04 -2.52
CA LEU A 316 -1.78 -9.61 -2.41
C LEU A 316 -1.04 -10.53 -1.44
N ILE A 317 0.18 -10.89 -1.78
CA ILE A 317 1.09 -11.71 -0.97
C ILE A 317 2.42 -10.96 -0.94
N ALA A 318 2.87 -10.59 0.25
CA ALA A 318 4.15 -9.93 0.44
C ALA A 318 5.19 -10.95 0.93
N LEU A 319 6.35 -10.97 0.27
CA LEU A 319 7.51 -11.75 0.68
C LEU A 319 8.68 -10.82 0.99
N LEU A 320 9.45 -11.17 2.01
CA LEU A 320 10.62 -10.43 2.45
C LEU A 320 11.82 -11.37 2.56
N THR A 321 12.94 -10.98 1.97
CA THR A 321 14.24 -11.63 2.16
C THR A 321 15.19 -10.66 2.84
N ALA A 322 15.76 -11.04 3.99
CA ALA A 322 16.84 -10.29 4.63
C ALA A 322 18.17 -10.74 4.01
N VAL A 323 18.95 -9.83 3.40
CA VAL A 323 20.17 -10.24 2.68
C VAL A 323 21.43 -9.98 3.53
N PRO A 324 22.35 -10.97 3.68
CA PRO A 324 23.59 -10.80 4.44
C PRO A 324 24.51 -9.73 3.83
N GLN A 325 25.39 -9.16 4.65
CA GLN A 325 26.45 -8.29 4.14
C GLN A 325 27.56 -9.12 3.52
N LYS A 326 27.81 -8.93 2.22
CA LYS A 326 28.98 -9.54 1.58
C LYS A 326 30.27 -8.97 2.21
N SER A 327 31.14 -9.86 2.69
CA SER A 327 32.39 -9.45 3.33
C SER A 327 33.39 -8.90 2.30
N PRO A 328 34.17 -7.84 2.61
CA PRO A 328 35.03 -7.16 1.64
C PRO A 328 36.28 -7.92 1.17
N GLY A 329 36.32 -9.26 1.30
CA GLY A 329 37.42 -10.13 0.86
C GLY A 329 37.11 -11.01 -0.36
N GLU A 330 35.87 -11.03 -0.84
CA GLU A 330 35.41 -11.95 -1.89
C GLU A 330 35.08 -11.16 -3.17
N ARG A 331 36.11 -10.86 -3.96
CA ARG A 331 36.05 -10.24 -5.29
C ARG A 331 36.57 -11.19 -6.36
#